data_AF-A0AA34TMS9-F1
#
_entry.id   AF-A0AA34TMS9-F1
#
_cell.length_a   1.000
_cell.length_b   1.000
_cell.length_c   1.000
_cell.angle_alpha   90.00
_cell.angle_beta   90.00
_cell.angle_gamma   90.00
#
_symmetry.space_group_name_H-M   'P 1'
#
loop_
_entity.id
_entity.type
_entity.pdbx_description
1 polymer ?
#
loop_
_entity_poly.entity_id
_entity_poly.type
_entity_poly.pdbx_seq_one_letter_code
_entity_poly.pdbx_strand_id
1 'polypeptide(L)'
;MKQHQNGFTLIELVSVVVILGILTVTAVPRFLNYQRDSHEATAQGAFSSFRTAVNLYHSQWLVDGEPDFNQDVDYGEGSVYPSSTGFPIAVDQLPINSGTAIRGSDCARLWRALMNTDLTVRDHGRSVFPSEEPIVAWYTSDPSCYYYYTDGYSLGEDLPRLNYFPLTGEITVTSDSPSS
;
A
#
# COMPACT_ATOMS: atom_id res chain seq x y z
N MET A 1 60.70 -11.21 26.44
CA MET A 1 60.43 -11.08 24.99
C MET A 1 59.78 -9.72 24.76
N LYS A 2 60.46 -8.79 24.10
CA LYS A 2 59.93 -7.44 23.80
C LYS A 2 59.07 -7.55 22.53
N GLN A 3 57.77 -7.31 22.67
CA GLN A 3 56.84 -7.19 21.54
C GLN A 3 57.09 -5.85 20.84
N HIS A 4 57.46 -5.87 19.55
CA HIS A 4 57.49 -4.66 18.73
C HIS A 4 56.04 -4.24 18.46
N GLN A 5 55.62 -3.11 19.05
CA GLN A 5 54.37 -2.47 18.65
C GLN A 5 54.64 -1.70 17.36
N ASN A 6 54.27 -2.29 16.23
CA ASN A 6 54.22 -1.59 14.95
C ASN A 6 53.03 -0.62 15.00
N GLY A 7 53.30 0.67 15.21
CA GLY A 7 52.27 1.72 15.09
C GLY A 7 51.80 1.87 13.65
N PHE A 8 50.51 2.14 13.46
CA PHE A 8 49.93 2.49 12.16
C PHE A 8 50.65 3.70 11.55
N THR A 9 50.92 3.66 10.24
CA THR A 9 51.57 4.78 9.56
C THR A 9 50.54 5.86 9.18
N LEU A 10 50.95 7.13 9.17
CA LEU A 10 50.06 8.23 8.76
C LEU A 10 49.52 8.04 7.33
N ILE A 11 50.34 7.50 6.42
CA ILE A 11 49.92 7.24 5.04
C ILE A 11 48.85 6.16 4.95
N GLU A 12 48.91 5.13 5.80
CA GLU A 12 47.93 4.06 5.85
C GLU A 12 46.57 4.60 6.28
N LEU A 13 46.54 5.43 7.33
CA LEU A 13 45.31 6.10 7.76
C LEU A 13 44.74 7.04 6.68
N VAL A 14 45.60 7.85 6.04
CA VAL A 14 45.17 8.78 4.98
C VAL A 14 44.64 8.05 3.76
N SER A 15 45.29 6.96 3.34
CA SER A 15 44.84 6.18 2.18
C SER A 15 43.45 5.57 2.41
N VAL A 16 43.15 5.11 3.64
CA VAL A 16 41.84 4.55 4.00
C VAL A 16 40.74 5.60 3.91
N VAL A 17 40.93 6.79 4.49
CA VAL A 17 39.89 7.83 4.45
C VAL A 17 39.65 8.36 3.03
N VAL A 18 40.69 8.41 2.19
CA VAL A 18 40.54 8.78 0.77
C VAL A 18 39.72 7.74 0.01
N ILE A 19 40.01 6.45 0.20
CA ILE A 19 39.26 5.36 -0.44
C ILE A 19 37.80 5.38 0.03
N LEU A 20 37.55 5.49 1.35
CA LEU A 20 36.20 5.57 1.91
C LEU A 20 35.44 6.81 1.38
N GLY A 21 36.12 7.94 1.20
CA GLY A 21 35.52 9.15 0.60
C GLY A 21 35.01 8.90 -0.83
N ILE A 22 35.84 8.29 -1.69
CA ILE A 22 35.46 8.01 -3.09
C ILE A 22 34.31 6.99 -3.16
N LEU A 23 34.38 5.93 -2.35
CA LEU A 23 33.31 4.92 -2.29
C LEU A 23 31.98 5.51 -1.84
N THR A 24 32.00 6.44 -0.87
CA THR A 24 30.78 7.05 -0.34
C THR A 24 30.09 7.92 -1.39
N VAL A 25 30.84 8.76 -2.12
CA VAL A 25 30.30 9.64 -3.16
C VAL A 25 29.60 8.86 -4.28
N THR A 26 30.12 7.68 -4.62
CA THR A 26 29.55 6.84 -5.69
C THR A 26 28.42 5.93 -5.22
N ALA A 27 28.42 5.52 -3.94
CA ALA A 27 27.43 4.59 -3.38
C ALA A 27 26.09 5.27 -3.03
N VAL A 28 26.10 6.50 -2.49
CA VAL A 28 24.90 7.22 -2.04
C VAL A 28 23.82 7.35 -3.12
N PRO A 29 24.09 7.85 -4.35
CA PRO A 29 23.03 8.03 -5.35
C PRO A 29 22.40 6.70 -5.79
N ARG A 30 23.18 5.61 -5.84
CA ARG A 30 22.66 4.28 -6.15
C ARG A 30 21.80 3.73 -5.02
N PHE A 31 22.22 3.93 -3.78
CA PHE A 31 21.47 3.49 -2.61
C PHE A 31 20.07 4.13 -2.56
N LEU A 32 19.96 5.43 -2.84
CA LEU A 32 18.66 6.12 -2.90
C LEU A 32 17.74 5.55 -3.99
N ASN A 33 18.28 5.25 -5.17
CA ASN A 33 17.50 4.61 -6.24
C ASN A 33 17.02 3.21 -5.83
N TYR A 34 17.88 2.40 -5.21
CA TYR A 34 17.48 1.08 -4.73
C TYR A 34 16.40 1.14 -3.64
N GLN A 35 16.43 2.16 -2.78
CA GLN A 35 15.34 2.38 -1.82
C GLN A 35 14.04 2.68 -2.55
N ARG A 36 14.04 3.60 -3.53
CA ARG A 36 12.85 3.90 -4.33
C ARG A 36 12.30 2.66 -5.04
N ASP A 37 13.16 1.90 -5.71
CA ASP A 37 12.77 0.67 -6.42
C ASP A 37 12.17 -0.35 -5.45
N SER A 38 12.69 -0.45 -4.22
CA SER A 38 12.15 -1.32 -3.18
C SER A 38 10.75 -0.91 -2.74
N HIS A 39 10.49 0.38 -2.54
CA HIS A 39 9.15 0.88 -2.18
C HIS A 39 8.16 0.65 -3.33
N GLU A 40 8.56 0.90 -4.57
CA GLU A 40 7.73 0.63 -5.75
C GLU A 40 7.38 -0.86 -5.88
N ALA A 41 8.34 -1.77 -5.70
CA ALA A 41 8.08 -3.20 -5.71
C ALA A 41 7.13 -3.63 -4.58
N THR A 42 7.26 -3.03 -3.39
CA THR A 42 6.38 -3.28 -2.24
C THR A 42 4.94 -2.85 -2.57
N ALA A 43 4.76 -1.64 -3.12
CA ALA A 43 3.47 -1.12 -3.54
C ALA A 43 2.82 -2.03 -4.59
N GLN A 44 3.55 -2.39 -5.65
CA GLN A 44 3.05 -3.28 -6.70
C GLN A 44 2.68 -4.66 -6.17
N GLY A 45 3.48 -5.23 -5.26
CA GLY A 45 3.20 -6.50 -4.61
C GLY A 45 1.90 -6.45 -3.80
N ALA A 46 1.73 -5.42 -2.98
CA ALA A 46 0.51 -5.21 -2.19
C ALA A 46 -0.72 -5.01 -3.09
N PHE A 47 -0.61 -4.20 -4.14
CA PHE A 47 -1.70 -3.93 -5.09
C PHE A 47 -2.11 -5.17 -5.89
N SER A 48 -1.14 -6.00 -6.28
CA SER A 48 -1.40 -7.30 -6.90
C SER A 48 -2.12 -8.25 -5.94
N SER A 49 -1.68 -8.32 -4.69
CA SER A 49 -2.32 -9.13 -3.65
C SER A 49 -3.75 -8.67 -3.37
N PHE A 50 -4.00 -7.35 -3.33
CA PHE A 50 -5.36 -6.81 -3.17
C PHE A 50 -6.27 -7.24 -4.31
N ARG A 51 -5.79 -7.16 -5.57
CA ARG A 51 -6.53 -7.64 -6.73
C ARG A 51 -6.86 -9.13 -6.64
N THR A 52 -5.90 -9.95 -6.24
CA THR A 52 -6.14 -11.38 -6.01
C THR A 52 -7.19 -11.60 -4.92
N ALA A 53 -7.12 -10.87 -3.81
CA ALA A 53 -8.07 -10.99 -2.72
C ALA A 53 -9.51 -10.63 -3.15
N VAL A 54 -9.69 -9.53 -3.90
CA VAL A 54 -11.00 -9.15 -4.46
C VAL A 54 -11.56 -10.22 -5.40
N ASN A 55 -10.72 -10.80 -6.26
CA ASN A 55 -11.16 -11.85 -7.18
C ASN A 55 -11.54 -13.15 -6.45
N LEU A 56 -10.79 -13.51 -5.40
CA LEU A 56 -11.08 -14.67 -4.57
C LEU A 56 -12.36 -14.47 -3.77
N TYR A 57 -12.57 -13.28 -3.19
CA TYR A 57 -13.82 -12.90 -2.56
C TYR A 57 -15.00 -13.06 -3.53
N HIS A 58 -14.89 -12.52 -4.74
CA HIS A 58 -15.96 -12.62 -5.74
C HIS A 58 -16.24 -14.07 -6.15
N SER A 59 -15.18 -14.89 -6.25
CA SER A 59 -15.31 -16.32 -6.51
C SER A 59 -16.07 -17.04 -5.38
N GLN A 60 -15.80 -16.66 -4.12
CA GLN A 60 -16.51 -17.19 -2.95
C GLN A 60 -17.99 -16.78 -2.99
N TRP A 61 -18.29 -15.51 -3.30
CA TRP A 61 -19.66 -15.02 -3.46
C TRP A 61 -20.47 -15.80 -4.52
N LEU A 62 -19.84 -16.15 -5.66
CA LEU A 62 -20.47 -17.01 -6.68
C LEU A 62 -20.73 -18.43 -6.17
N VAL A 63 -19.80 -19.01 -5.40
CA VAL A 63 -19.94 -20.35 -4.81
C VAL A 63 -21.05 -20.38 -3.75
N ASP A 64 -21.22 -19.29 -2.99
CA ASP A 64 -22.25 -19.15 -1.98
C ASP A 64 -23.65 -18.88 -2.55
N GLY A 65 -23.78 -18.82 -3.88
CA GLY A 65 -25.05 -18.68 -4.57
C GLY A 65 -25.54 -17.24 -4.69
N GLU A 66 -24.61 -16.30 -4.84
CA GLU A 66 -24.90 -14.88 -5.06
C GLU A 66 -25.72 -14.26 -3.91
N PRO A 67 -25.26 -14.35 -2.64
CA PRO A 67 -25.97 -13.80 -1.51
C PRO A 67 -26.20 -12.28 -1.67
N ASP A 68 -27.31 -11.78 -1.11
CA ASP A 68 -27.72 -10.39 -1.24
C ASP A 68 -26.77 -9.44 -0.46
N PHE A 69 -26.82 -8.14 -0.73
CA PHE A 69 -25.89 -7.14 -0.16
C PHE A 69 -25.88 -7.09 1.38
N ASN A 70 -26.90 -7.65 2.04
CA ASN A 70 -27.04 -7.67 3.49
C ASN A 70 -26.55 -8.98 4.15
N GLN A 71 -25.96 -9.87 3.36
CA GLN A 71 -25.36 -11.13 3.80
C GLN A 71 -23.86 -11.05 3.58
N ASP A 72 -23.07 -11.40 4.58
CA ASP A 72 -21.63 -11.44 4.47
C ASP A 72 -21.16 -12.69 3.72
N VAL A 73 -20.00 -12.56 3.09
CA VAL A 73 -19.28 -13.67 2.44
C VAL A 73 -18.09 -14.02 3.32
N ASP A 74 -17.89 -15.31 3.60
CA ASP A 74 -16.84 -15.82 4.49
C ASP A 74 -15.46 -15.74 3.81
N TYR A 75 -14.92 -14.52 3.72
CA TYR A 75 -13.61 -14.26 3.14
C TYR A 75 -12.96 -13.02 3.76
N GLY A 76 -11.74 -13.18 4.27
CA GLY A 76 -10.97 -12.11 4.92
C GLY A 76 -11.24 -12.03 6.42
N GLU A 77 -10.94 -10.88 7.01
CA GLU A 77 -11.21 -10.59 8.42
C GLU A 77 -12.47 -9.73 8.60
N GLY A 78 -13.30 -10.09 9.57
CA GLY A 78 -14.58 -9.42 9.84
C GLY A 78 -15.70 -9.87 8.90
N SER A 79 -16.89 -9.28 9.05
CA SER A 79 -18.03 -9.56 8.16
C SER A 79 -17.92 -8.69 6.90
N VAL A 80 -17.41 -9.28 5.82
CA VAL A 80 -17.24 -8.58 4.54
C VAL A 80 -18.49 -8.74 3.68
N TYR A 81 -19.11 -7.62 3.31
CA TYR A 81 -20.37 -7.57 2.57
C TYR A 81 -20.16 -7.26 1.09
N PRO A 82 -20.93 -7.88 0.18
CA PRO A 82 -20.83 -7.65 -1.25
C PRO A 82 -21.57 -6.37 -1.68
N SER A 83 -21.13 -5.80 -2.80
CA SER A 83 -21.88 -4.85 -3.59
C SER A 83 -23.05 -5.53 -4.29
N SER A 84 -23.89 -4.75 -4.98
CA SER A 84 -24.95 -5.30 -5.84
C SER A 84 -24.45 -6.19 -6.98
N THR A 85 -23.13 -6.23 -7.23
CA THR A 85 -22.50 -7.06 -8.27
C THR A 85 -21.54 -8.11 -7.70
N GLY A 86 -21.56 -8.33 -6.38
CA GLY A 86 -20.83 -9.43 -5.76
C GLY A 86 -19.36 -9.17 -5.47
N PHE A 87 -18.90 -7.93 -5.55
CA PHE A 87 -17.53 -7.54 -5.15
C PHE A 87 -17.54 -6.89 -3.76
N PRO A 88 -16.47 -7.01 -2.96
CA PRO A 88 -16.54 -6.58 -1.57
C PRO A 88 -16.61 -5.04 -1.47
N ILE A 89 -17.56 -4.52 -0.69
CA ILE A 89 -17.84 -3.07 -0.62
C ILE A 89 -17.82 -2.49 0.80
N ALA A 90 -18.11 -3.30 1.82
CA ALA A 90 -18.18 -2.85 3.21
C ALA A 90 -17.75 -3.97 4.16
N VAL A 91 -17.32 -3.60 5.38
CA VAL A 91 -16.87 -4.54 6.42
C VAL A 91 -17.42 -4.14 7.77
N ASP A 92 -17.96 -5.13 8.51
CA ASP A 92 -18.56 -5.01 9.85
C ASP A 92 -19.73 -4.01 9.92
N GLN A 93 -20.26 -3.60 8.78
CA GLN A 93 -21.44 -2.78 8.64
C GLN A 93 -22.09 -3.04 7.29
N LEU A 94 -23.43 -3.10 7.29
CA LEU A 94 -24.19 -3.32 6.07
C LEU A 94 -23.86 -2.24 5.02
N PRO A 95 -23.78 -2.57 3.72
CA PRO A 95 -23.66 -1.58 2.65
C PRO A 95 -24.82 -0.58 2.65
N ILE A 96 -24.57 0.65 2.19
CA ILE A 96 -25.64 1.63 1.93
C ILE A 96 -26.19 1.50 0.51
N ASN A 97 -27.39 2.04 0.29
CA ASN A 97 -28.07 2.05 -1.00
C ASN A 97 -28.10 0.67 -1.67
N SER A 98 -28.39 -0.37 -0.88
CA SER A 98 -28.48 -1.76 -1.38
C SER A 98 -27.22 -2.25 -2.10
N GLY A 99 -26.04 -1.97 -1.51
CA GLY A 99 -24.77 -2.42 -2.09
C GLY A 99 -24.24 -1.55 -3.23
N THR A 100 -24.78 -0.33 -3.41
CA THR A 100 -24.38 0.57 -4.51
C THR A 100 -23.61 1.82 -4.05
N ALA A 101 -23.30 1.95 -2.77
CA ALA A 101 -22.55 3.09 -2.27
C ALA A 101 -21.60 2.73 -1.10
N ILE A 102 -20.58 3.58 -0.93
CA ILE A 102 -19.48 3.42 0.02
C ILE A 102 -19.51 4.59 1.02
N ARG A 103 -19.18 4.32 2.29
CA ARG A 103 -18.97 5.33 3.34
C ARG A 103 -17.48 5.63 3.53
N GLY A 104 -17.18 6.74 4.20
CA GLY A 104 -15.81 7.22 4.26
C GLY A 104 -14.76 6.30 4.88
N SER A 105 -15.14 5.37 5.75
CA SER A 105 -14.21 4.41 6.36
C SER A 105 -14.20 3.03 5.71
N ASP A 106 -15.09 2.77 4.75
CA ASP A 106 -15.25 1.43 4.16
C ASP A 106 -13.99 1.00 3.42
N CYS A 107 -13.31 1.91 2.71
CA CYS A 107 -12.09 1.57 1.97
C CYS A 107 -10.95 1.15 2.90
N ALA A 108 -10.66 1.89 3.97
CA ALA A 108 -9.62 1.47 4.91
C ALA A 108 -9.96 0.16 5.63
N ARG A 109 -11.25 -0.06 5.95
CA ARG A 109 -11.70 -1.34 6.52
C ARG A 109 -11.55 -2.49 5.55
N LEU A 110 -11.89 -2.26 4.28
CA LEU A 110 -11.76 -3.26 3.23
C LEU A 110 -10.30 -3.67 3.03
N TRP A 111 -9.37 -2.71 3.04
CA TRP A 111 -7.94 -3.02 3.01
C TRP A 111 -7.53 -3.93 4.16
N ARG A 112 -7.91 -3.59 5.41
CA ARG A 112 -7.58 -4.42 6.58
C ARG A 112 -8.20 -5.82 6.51
N ALA A 113 -9.43 -5.92 6.03
CA ALA A 113 -10.15 -7.19 5.93
C ALA A 113 -9.54 -8.13 4.87
N LEU A 114 -9.18 -7.60 3.70
CA LEU A 114 -8.72 -8.42 2.57
C LEU A 114 -7.21 -8.68 2.57
N MET A 115 -6.42 -7.82 3.20
CA MET A 115 -4.97 -7.85 3.09
C MET A 115 -4.30 -8.47 4.30
N ASN A 116 -3.59 -9.58 4.08
CA ASN A 116 -2.67 -10.15 5.06
C ASN A 116 -1.26 -9.55 4.89
N THR A 117 -1.08 -8.30 5.31
CA THR A 117 0.17 -7.54 5.14
C THR A 117 0.44 -6.64 6.35
N ASP A 118 1.71 -6.32 6.60
CA ASP A 118 2.12 -5.36 7.62
C ASP A 118 1.91 -3.89 7.22
N LEU A 119 1.45 -3.64 5.98
CA LEU A 119 1.14 -2.30 5.51
C LEU A 119 -0.11 -1.76 6.21
N THR A 120 0.11 -0.93 7.22
CA THR A 120 -0.96 -0.24 7.93
C THR A 120 -1.65 0.78 7.02
N VAL A 121 -2.93 0.99 7.27
CA VAL A 121 -3.76 1.90 6.48
C VAL A 121 -4.45 2.90 7.38
N ARG A 122 -4.54 4.14 6.91
CA ARG A 122 -5.42 5.17 7.48
C ARG A 122 -6.44 5.68 6.48
N ASP A 123 -7.51 6.26 6.98
CA ASP A 123 -8.45 7.02 6.15
C ASP A 123 -7.82 8.36 5.70
N HIS A 124 -8.22 8.82 4.52
CA HIS A 124 -7.87 10.13 4.00
C HIS A 124 -8.57 11.21 4.83
N GLY A 125 -7.78 11.97 5.59
CA GLY A 125 -8.23 13.15 6.32
C GLY A 125 -8.27 14.39 5.42
N ARG A 126 -7.46 15.40 5.78
CA ARG A 126 -7.34 16.64 4.99
C ARG A 126 -6.47 16.49 3.75
N SER A 127 -5.46 15.62 3.82
CA SER A 127 -4.44 15.44 2.79
C SER A 127 -3.82 14.04 2.85
N VAL A 128 -3.15 13.63 1.76
CA VAL A 128 -2.36 12.39 1.70
C VAL A 128 -1.05 12.54 2.49
N PHE A 129 -0.41 13.71 2.45
CA PHE A 129 0.80 14.00 3.21
C PHE A 129 0.60 15.06 4.30
N PRO A 130 1.38 15.03 5.39
CA PRO A 130 2.27 13.93 5.78
C PRO A 130 1.48 12.66 6.14
N SER A 131 2.11 11.50 6.02
CA SER A 131 1.54 10.21 6.43
C SER A 131 2.56 9.43 7.22
N GLU A 132 2.15 8.85 8.35
CA GLU A 132 2.96 7.91 9.12
C GLU A 132 2.65 6.46 8.73
N GLU A 133 1.49 6.23 8.11
CA GLU A 133 1.06 4.97 7.55
C GLU A 133 1.43 4.87 6.07
N PRO A 134 1.85 3.68 5.60
CA PRO A 134 2.25 3.44 4.21
C PRO A 134 1.08 3.48 3.24
N ILE A 135 -0.16 3.24 3.70
CA ILE A 135 -1.36 3.30 2.86
C ILE A 135 -2.32 4.37 3.37
N VAL A 136 -2.76 5.24 2.46
CA VAL A 136 -3.85 6.19 2.70
C VAL A 136 -5.04 5.83 1.81
N ALA A 137 -6.16 5.47 2.42
CA ALA A 137 -7.38 5.09 1.74
C ALA A 137 -8.32 6.28 1.58
N TRP A 138 -8.86 6.49 0.39
CA TRP A 138 -9.86 7.51 0.07
C TRP A 138 -11.03 6.87 -0.67
N TYR A 139 -12.15 7.59 -0.73
CA TYR A 139 -13.38 7.15 -1.38
C TYR A 139 -14.01 8.30 -2.17
N THR A 140 -14.79 7.95 -3.18
CA THR A 140 -15.55 8.90 -4.00
C THR A 140 -17.05 8.65 -3.92
N SER A 141 -17.85 9.64 -4.34
CA SER A 141 -19.32 9.52 -4.39
C SER A 141 -19.82 8.59 -5.49
N ASP A 142 -19.06 8.46 -6.58
CA ASP A 142 -19.17 7.34 -7.51
C ASP A 142 -18.36 6.19 -6.91
N PRO A 143 -19.00 5.17 -6.31
CA PRO A 143 -18.39 4.27 -5.33
C PRO A 143 -17.09 3.68 -5.85
N SER A 144 -15.98 4.24 -5.37
CA SER A 144 -14.63 3.82 -5.70
C SER A 144 -13.75 4.00 -4.47
N CYS A 145 -12.80 3.10 -4.29
CA CYS A 145 -11.78 3.17 -3.26
C CYS A 145 -10.42 3.43 -3.90
N TYR A 146 -9.71 4.42 -3.38
CA TYR A 146 -8.36 4.77 -3.80
C TYR A 146 -7.39 4.51 -2.66
N TYR A 147 -6.28 3.83 -2.94
CA TYR A 147 -5.24 3.51 -1.96
C TYR A 147 -3.92 4.07 -2.45
N TYR A 148 -3.45 5.13 -1.79
CA TYR A 148 -2.15 5.74 -2.06
C TYR A 148 -1.07 5.04 -1.26
N TYR A 149 0.02 4.66 -1.91
CA TYR A 149 1.24 4.21 -1.25
C TYR A 149 2.15 5.41 -0.99
N THR A 150 2.45 5.70 0.29
CA THR A 150 3.13 6.93 0.72
C THR A 150 4.56 6.69 1.22
N ASP A 151 4.90 5.48 1.63
CA ASP A 151 6.19 5.18 2.24
C ASP A 151 7.34 5.32 1.23
N GLY A 152 8.40 6.04 1.60
CA GLY A 152 9.49 6.38 0.69
C GLY A 152 9.16 7.47 -0.33
N TYR A 153 8.00 8.13 -0.24
CA TYR A 153 7.61 9.27 -1.09
C TYR A 153 7.41 10.55 -0.27
N SER A 154 7.46 11.70 -0.96
CA SER A 154 7.29 13.02 -0.36
C SER A 154 6.24 13.86 -1.10
N LEU A 155 5.80 14.95 -0.46
CA LEU A 155 4.85 15.90 -1.06
C LEU A 155 5.37 16.43 -2.40
N GLY A 156 4.53 16.37 -3.44
CA GLY A 156 4.85 16.82 -4.79
C GLY A 156 5.45 15.73 -5.68
N GLU A 157 5.58 14.49 -5.19
CA GLU A 157 5.95 13.33 -6.00
C GLU A 157 4.70 12.56 -6.46
N ASP A 158 4.80 11.91 -7.62
CA ASP A 158 3.79 10.96 -8.08
C ASP A 158 3.84 9.70 -7.23
N LEU A 159 2.70 9.35 -6.64
CA LEU A 159 2.53 8.17 -5.80
C LEU A 159 1.88 7.03 -6.58
N PRO A 160 2.30 5.78 -6.35
CA PRO A 160 1.51 4.62 -6.75
C PRO A 160 0.14 4.65 -6.06
N ARG A 161 -0.91 4.54 -6.85
CA ARG A 161 -2.30 4.52 -6.38
C ARG A 161 -3.05 3.34 -7.00
N LEU A 162 -3.65 2.51 -6.15
CA LEU A 162 -4.62 1.50 -6.56
C LEU A 162 -6.02 2.12 -6.56
N ASN A 163 -6.74 1.99 -7.67
CA ASN A 163 -8.15 2.34 -7.78
C ASN A 163 -8.96 1.06 -7.86
N TYR A 164 -9.98 0.95 -7.01
CA TYR A 164 -10.89 -0.18 -6.97
C TYR A 164 -12.33 0.30 -7.10
N PHE A 165 -13.09 -0.33 -7.99
CA PHE A 165 -14.48 0.00 -8.29
C PHE A 165 -15.40 -1.16 -7.86
N PRO A 166 -16.02 -1.12 -6.66
CA PRO A 166 -16.80 -2.25 -6.14
C PRO A 166 -18.05 -2.61 -6.95
N LEU A 167 -18.51 -1.76 -7.86
CA LEU A 167 -19.65 -2.11 -8.71
C LEU A 167 -19.25 -2.90 -9.96
N THR A 168 -17.98 -2.87 -10.36
CA THR A 168 -17.50 -3.60 -11.54
C THR A 168 -16.44 -4.64 -11.20
N GLY A 169 -15.84 -4.57 -10.00
CA GLY A 169 -14.66 -5.36 -9.64
C GLY A 169 -13.39 -4.88 -10.33
N GLU A 170 -13.46 -3.80 -11.11
CA GLU A 170 -12.31 -3.28 -11.82
C GLU A 170 -11.29 -2.75 -10.82
N ILE A 171 -10.03 -3.10 -11.06
CA ILE A 171 -8.89 -2.56 -10.32
C ILE A 171 -7.90 -2.01 -11.32
N THR A 172 -7.46 -0.77 -11.13
CA THR A 172 -6.41 -0.14 -11.93
C THR A 172 -5.31 0.40 -11.01
N VAL A 173 -4.09 0.48 -11.54
CA VAL A 173 -2.96 1.10 -10.83
C VAL A 173 -2.49 2.29 -11.65
N THR A 174 -2.40 3.43 -11.01
CA THR A 174 -2.00 4.70 -11.61
C THR A 174 -0.93 5.37 -10.76
N SER A 175 -0.11 6.22 -11.35
CA SER A 175 0.75 7.16 -10.60
C SER A 175 0.08 8.53 -10.60
N ASP A 176 -0.10 9.15 -9.44
CA ASP A 176 -0.74 10.47 -9.33
C ASP A 176 -0.08 11.32 -8.25
N SER A 177 0.05 12.62 -8.51
CA SER A 177 0.49 13.61 -7.54
C SER A 177 -0.75 14.04 -6.73
N PRO A 178 -0.93 13.58 -5.48
CA PRO A 178 -2.11 13.94 -4.71
C PRO A 178 -2.19 15.46 -4.53
N SER A 179 -3.38 16.03 -4.78
CA SER A 179 -3.61 17.45 -4.51
C SER A 179 -3.44 17.70 -3.01
N SER A 180 -2.66 18.73 -2.67
CA SER A 180 -2.42 19.23 -1.32
C SER A 180 -3.69 19.49 -0.53
#